data_AF-A0A7S2AYW1-F1
#
_entry.id   AF-A0A7S2AYW1-F1
#
_cell.length_a   1.000
_cell.length_b   1.000
_cell.length_c   1.000
_cell.angle_alpha   90.00
_cell.angle_beta   90.00
_cell.angle_gamma   90.00
#
_symmetry.space_group_name_H-M   'P 1'
#
loop_
_entity.id
_entity.type
_entity.pdbx_description
1 polymer ?
#
loop_
_entity_poly.entity_id
_entity_poly.type
_entity_poly.pdbx_seq_one_letter_code
_entity_poly.pdbx_strand_id
1 'polypeptide(L)'
;MYTRRAALARRSAGLPEASARMAVLIQPLLAADTSFVLHTHDPTGRAADAVCAEVAVGLGETLACAANSGSAWRLLARKDGGGVDTLSFANFSEALRVDAARGVVTETVAYQDEPLTASAE
;
A
#
# COMPACT_ATOMS: atom_id res chain seq x y z
N MET A 1 10.64 15.77 -10.74
CA MET A 1 10.02 16.49 -11.89
C MET A 1 10.76 16.31 -13.22
N TYR A 2 12.11 16.36 -13.24
CA TYR A 2 12.94 16.33 -14.46
C TYR A 2 13.69 15.01 -14.70
N THR A 3 13.27 13.92 -14.06
CA THR A 3 13.82 12.58 -14.34
C THR A 3 13.51 12.16 -15.79
N ARG A 4 14.35 11.31 -16.39
CA ARG A 4 14.13 10.76 -17.75
C ARG A 4 12.73 10.17 -17.94
N ARG A 5 12.24 9.39 -16.96
CA ARG A 5 10.90 8.79 -16.97
C ARG A 5 9.80 9.85 -17.08
N ALA A 6 9.87 10.89 -16.23
CA ALA A 6 8.89 11.98 -16.23
C ALA A 6 8.92 12.82 -17.52
N ALA A 7 10.11 13.09 -18.09
CA ALA A 7 10.24 13.83 -19.33
C ALA A 7 9.66 13.06 -20.53
N LEU A 8 9.91 11.74 -20.60
CA LEU A 8 9.34 10.86 -21.62
C LEU A 8 7.81 10.77 -21.50
N ALA A 9 7.28 10.59 -20.28
CA ALA A 9 5.84 10.50 -20.04
C ALA A 9 5.10 11.80 -20.44
N ARG A 10 5.69 12.97 -20.19
CA ARG A 10 5.11 14.25 -20.65
C ARG A 10 5.11 14.36 -22.17
N ARG A 11 6.21 13.99 -22.82
CA ARG A 11 6.28 13.98 -24.29
C ARG A 11 5.24 13.05 -24.90
N SER A 12 5.06 11.84 -24.38
CA SER A 12 4.02 10.92 -24.87
C SER A 12 2.60 11.43 -24.63
N ALA A 13 2.39 12.23 -23.60
CA ALA A 13 1.10 12.87 -23.30
C ALA A 13 0.89 14.23 -24.01
N GLY A 14 1.84 14.68 -24.84
CA GLY A 14 1.77 15.99 -25.51
C GLY A 14 1.85 17.20 -24.57
N LEU A 15 2.34 17.02 -23.35
CA LEU A 15 2.43 18.08 -22.34
C LEU A 15 3.73 18.89 -22.51
N PRO A 16 3.66 20.22 -22.69
CA PRO A 16 4.84 21.06 -22.76
C PRO A 16 5.67 21.00 -21.48
N GLU A 17 6.99 20.94 -21.59
CA GLU A 17 7.86 20.87 -20.42
C GLU A 17 7.81 22.15 -19.58
N ALA A 18 7.74 23.31 -20.23
CA ALA A 18 7.73 24.62 -19.57
C ALA A 18 6.47 24.88 -18.73
N SER A 19 5.36 24.20 -19.01
CA SER A 19 4.09 24.36 -18.28
C SER A 19 3.99 23.46 -17.04
N ALA A 20 4.90 22.49 -16.89
CA ALA A 20 4.88 21.62 -15.73
C ALA A 20 5.10 22.44 -14.44
N ARG A 21 4.29 22.18 -13.42
CA ARG A 21 4.40 22.71 -12.05
C ARG A 21 4.24 21.56 -11.06
N MET A 22 4.86 21.66 -9.88
CA MET A 22 4.76 20.67 -8.81
C MET A 22 4.45 21.39 -7.51
N ALA A 23 3.33 21.02 -6.89
CA ALA A 23 3.05 21.38 -5.50
C ALA A 23 3.64 20.29 -4.59
N VAL A 24 4.12 20.70 -3.41
CA VAL A 24 4.60 19.79 -2.38
C VAL A 24 3.59 19.79 -1.24
N LEU A 25 3.05 18.62 -0.92
CA LEU A 25 2.20 18.41 0.23
C LEU A 25 3.07 17.92 1.40
N ILE A 26 3.00 18.62 2.54
CA ILE A 26 3.68 18.23 3.77
C ILE A 26 2.62 17.71 4.73
N GLN A 27 2.77 16.46 5.17
CA GLN A 27 1.86 15.80 6.10
C GLN A 27 2.65 15.24 7.29
N PRO A 28 2.11 15.29 8.51
CA PRO A 28 2.67 14.59 9.65
C PRO A 28 2.74 13.08 9.37
N LEU A 29 3.86 12.46 9.76
CA LEU A 29 4.00 11.01 9.65
C LEU A 29 3.31 10.32 10.83
N LEU A 30 2.49 9.32 10.55
CA LEU A 30 1.82 8.52 11.57
C LEU A 30 2.66 7.26 11.86
N ALA A 31 2.86 6.96 13.14
CA ALA A 31 3.48 5.71 13.58
C ALA A 31 2.45 4.56 13.49
N ALA A 32 2.15 4.14 12.26
CA ALA A 32 1.16 3.10 12.00
C ALA A 32 1.75 1.70 12.17
N ASP A 33 1.04 0.83 12.88
CA ASP A 33 1.40 -0.59 13.00
C ASP A 33 1.11 -1.36 11.71
N THR A 34 0.02 -0.99 11.03
CA THR A 34 -0.35 -1.47 9.71
C THR A 34 -0.83 -0.33 8.83
N SER A 35 -0.74 -0.53 7.53
CA SER A 35 -1.23 0.38 6.51
C SER A 35 -2.01 -0.38 5.47
N PHE A 36 -2.87 0.33 4.73
CA PHE A 36 -3.72 -0.31 3.74
C PHE A 36 -3.96 0.56 2.50
N VAL A 37 -4.25 -0.12 1.39
CA VAL A 37 -4.87 0.44 0.20
C VAL A 37 -6.26 -0.18 0.06
N LEU A 38 -7.28 0.65 -0.08
CA LEU A 38 -8.67 0.21 -0.17
C LEU A 38 -9.23 0.50 -1.56
N HIS A 39 -9.68 -0.53 -2.27
CA HIS A 39 -10.40 -0.41 -3.53
C HIS A 39 -11.90 -0.60 -3.26
N THR A 40 -12.71 0.41 -3.56
CA THR A 40 -14.18 0.36 -3.38
C THR A 40 -14.91 -0.50 -4.41
N HIS A 41 -14.16 -1.10 -5.33
CA HIS A 41 -14.59 -2.14 -6.26
C HIS A 41 -13.44 -3.14 -6.35
N ASP A 42 -13.73 -4.43 -6.48
CA ASP A 42 -12.70 -5.44 -6.64
C ASP A 42 -11.90 -5.22 -7.95
N PRO A 43 -10.59 -4.90 -7.88
CA PRO A 43 -9.78 -4.66 -9.07
C PRO A 43 -9.57 -5.93 -9.91
N THR A 44 -9.85 -7.13 -9.36
CA THR A 44 -9.75 -8.41 -10.07
C THR A 44 -11.05 -8.84 -10.75
N GLY A 45 -12.15 -8.12 -10.51
CA GLY A 45 -13.46 -8.38 -11.12
C GLY A 45 -14.17 -9.64 -10.61
N ARG A 46 -13.77 -10.22 -9.48
CA ARG A 46 -14.41 -11.39 -8.87
C ARG A 46 -15.71 -11.02 -8.15
N ALA A 47 -15.82 -9.82 -7.60
CA ALA A 47 -17.02 -9.36 -6.91
C ALA A 47 -17.34 -7.88 -7.15
N ALA A 48 -18.46 -7.60 -7.83
CA ALA A 48 -18.91 -6.25 -8.15
C ALA A 48 -19.37 -5.44 -6.92
N ASP A 49 -19.92 -6.12 -5.89
CA ASP A 49 -20.44 -5.51 -4.67
C ASP A 49 -19.54 -5.76 -3.44
N ALA A 50 -18.23 -5.68 -3.68
CA ALA A 50 -17.23 -5.87 -2.64
C ALA A 50 -16.21 -4.72 -2.61
N VAL A 51 -15.58 -4.57 -1.46
CA VAL A 51 -14.43 -3.72 -1.21
C VAL A 51 -13.23 -4.64 -1.05
N CYS A 52 -12.12 -4.31 -1.73
CA CYS A 52 -10.88 -5.06 -1.63
C CYS A 52 -9.86 -4.24 -0.83
N ALA A 53 -9.37 -4.77 0.28
CA ALA A 53 -8.31 -4.17 1.07
C ALA A 53 -7.00 -4.91 0.84
N GLU A 54 -5.93 -4.18 0.57
CA GLU A 54 -4.56 -4.66 0.60
C GLU A 54 -3.89 -4.10 1.86
N VAL A 55 -3.42 -4.96 2.76
CA VAL A 55 -2.88 -4.57 4.07
C VAL A 55 -1.44 -5.05 4.21
N ALA A 56 -0.58 -4.21 4.79
CA ALA A 56 0.80 -4.55 5.13
C ALA A 56 1.18 -3.98 6.51
N VAL A 57 2.22 -4.55 7.11
CA VAL A 57 2.82 -4.04 8.35
C VAL A 57 3.58 -2.75 8.08
N GLY A 58 3.51 -1.80 9.02
CA GLY A 58 4.21 -0.53 8.98
C GLY A 58 3.60 0.49 8.01
N LEU A 59 4.44 1.41 7.52
CA LEU A 59 4.03 2.50 6.65
C LEU A 59 3.61 2.01 5.24
N GLY A 60 2.72 2.78 4.60
CA GLY A 60 2.04 2.41 3.35
C GLY A 60 2.91 2.35 2.10
N GLU A 61 4.16 2.82 2.17
CA GLU A 61 5.10 2.79 1.06
C GLU A 61 5.41 1.35 0.62
N THR A 62 5.36 0.37 1.52
CA THR A 62 5.51 -1.06 1.15
C THR A 62 4.47 -1.47 0.09
N LEU A 63 3.23 -0.99 0.24
CA LEU A 63 2.16 -1.23 -0.72
C LEU A 63 2.28 -0.36 -1.98
N ALA A 64 2.70 0.90 -1.83
CA ALA A 64 2.71 1.87 -2.93
C ALA A 64 3.94 1.77 -3.85
N CYS A 65 5.10 1.40 -3.32
CA CYS A 65 6.36 1.46 -4.06
C CYS A 65 6.74 0.17 -4.78
N ALA A 66 6.14 -0.98 -4.41
CA ALA A 66 6.48 -2.31 -4.93
C ALA A 66 8.00 -2.59 -4.94
N ALA A 67 8.75 -1.96 -4.03
CA ALA A 67 10.21 -2.03 -3.98
C ALA A 67 10.69 -3.36 -3.38
N ASN A 68 9.85 -3.98 -2.53
CA ASN A 68 10.12 -5.22 -1.85
C ASN A 68 9.30 -6.34 -2.49
N SER A 69 9.96 -7.47 -2.78
CA SER A 69 9.28 -8.68 -3.20
C SER A 69 8.38 -9.20 -2.09
N GLY A 70 7.18 -9.64 -2.44
CA GLY A 70 6.21 -10.17 -1.50
C GLY A 70 4.79 -9.86 -1.94
N SER A 71 3.84 -10.26 -1.11
CA SER A 71 2.42 -10.03 -1.27
C SER A 71 1.88 -9.43 0.01
N ALA A 72 0.83 -8.63 -0.12
CA ALA A 72 0.05 -8.09 0.97
C ALA A 72 -1.02 -9.09 1.44
N TRP A 73 -1.60 -8.84 2.61
CA TRP A 73 -2.86 -9.46 2.95
C TRP A 73 -3.89 -8.86 2.02
N ARG A 74 -4.67 -9.70 1.36
CA ARG A 74 -5.76 -9.23 0.53
C ARG A 74 -7.06 -9.73 1.10
N LEU A 75 -7.92 -8.80 1.49
CA LEU A 75 -9.21 -9.06 2.09
C LEU A 75 -10.31 -8.58 1.14
N LEU A 76 -11.34 -9.39 0.95
CA LEU A 76 -12.51 -9.04 0.15
C LEU A 76 -13.71 -8.97 1.07
N ALA A 77 -14.20 -7.77 1.33
CA ALA A 77 -15.34 -7.52 2.20
C ALA A 77 -16.59 -7.21 1.36
N ARG A 78 -17.69 -7.92 1.60
CA ARG A 78 -18.96 -7.61 0.93
C ARG A 78 -19.57 -6.32 1.48
N LYS A 79 -20.13 -5.47 0.61
CA LYS A 79 -20.70 -4.17 1.02
C LYS A 79 -22.01 -4.30 1.79
N ASP A 80 -22.72 -5.40 1.59
CA ASP A 80 -23.94 -5.76 2.34
C ASP A 80 -23.66 -6.23 3.78
N GLY A 81 -22.40 -6.24 4.22
CA GLY A 81 -21.98 -6.74 5.52
C GLY A 81 -21.91 -8.27 5.59
N GLY A 82 -22.06 -8.97 4.45
CA GLY A 82 -22.11 -10.42 4.34
C GLY A 82 -20.79 -11.17 4.56
N GLY A 83 -19.82 -10.56 5.25
CA GLY A 83 -18.55 -11.20 5.64
C GLY A 83 -17.32 -10.68 4.90
N VAL A 84 -16.16 -11.18 5.33
CA VAL A 84 -14.83 -10.84 4.80
C VAL A 84 -14.09 -12.13 4.44
N ASP A 85 -13.66 -12.24 3.19
CA ASP A 85 -12.86 -13.35 2.69
C ASP A 85 -11.38 -12.95 2.65
N THR A 86 -10.50 -13.80 3.18
CA THR A 86 -9.05 -13.64 3.00
C THR A 86 -8.62 -14.29 1.70
N LEU A 87 -8.15 -13.49 0.74
CA LEU A 87 -7.69 -13.93 -0.58
C LEU A 87 -6.20 -14.28 -0.60
N SER A 88 -5.40 -13.61 0.23
CA SER A 88 -3.97 -13.90 0.38
C SER A 88 -3.47 -13.47 1.76
N PHE A 89 -2.44 -14.17 2.24
CA PHE A 89 -1.66 -13.75 3.39
C PHE A 89 -0.45 -12.93 2.95
N ALA A 90 -0.05 -11.98 3.79
CA ALA A 90 1.14 -11.17 3.53
C ALA A 90 2.44 -11.95 3.78
N ASN A 91 3.49 -11.62 3.04
CA ASN A 91 4.80 -12.27 3.18
C ASN A 91 5.99 -11.37 2.79
N PHE A 92 5.86 -10.05 2.99
CA PHE A 92 7.01 -9.17 2.85
C PHE A 92 8.08 -9.49 3.90
N SER A 93 9.36 -9.32 3.56
CA SER A 93 10.47 -9.55 4.49
C SER A 93 10.76 -8.37 5.42
N GLU A 94 10.31 -7.17 5.04
CA GLU A 94 10.63 -5.92 5.71
C GLU A 94 9.42 -4.97 5.75
N ALA A 95 9.38 -4.11 6.76
CA ALA A 95 8.46 -2.98 6.86
C ALA A 95 9.21 -1.70 7.22
N LEU A 96 8.63 -0.57 6.82
CA LEU A 96 9.06 0.75 7.27
C LEU A 96 8.28 1.13 8.53
N ARG A 97 8.99 1.55 9.59
CA ARG A 97 8.39 1.99 10.85
C ARG A 97 8.93 3.35 11.26
N VAL A 98 8.16 4.04 12.10
CA VAL A 98 8.55 5.33 12.67
C VAL A 98 9.23 5.08 14.02
N ASP A 99 10.46 5.53 14.13
CA ASP A 99 11.26 5.56 15.34
C ASP A 99 11.46 7.03 15.77
N ALA A 100 11.19 7.31 17.05
CA ALA A 100 11.23 8.68 17.56
C ALA A 100 12.62 9.34 17.51
N ALA A 101 13.70 8.54 17.55
CA ALA A 101 15.08 9.04 17.53
C ALA A 101 15.70 8.99 16.12
N ARG A 102 15.31 8.01 15.30
CA ARG A 102 15.93 7.70 14.00
C ARG A 102 15.08 8.12 12.80
N GLY A 103 13.82 8.51 13.00
CA GLY A 103 12.90 8.81 11.91
C GLY A 103 12.32 7.55 11.30
N VAL A 104 12.38 7.39 9.98
CA VAL A 104 11.89 6.17 9.31
C VAL A 104 12.99 5.12 9.26
N VAL A 105 12.68 3.93 9.76
CA VAL A 105 13.61 2.79 9.81
C VAL A 105 13.01 1.57 9.11
N THR A 106 13.86 0.76 8.50
CA THR A 106 13.49 -0.54 7.94
C THR A 106 13.73 -1.62 8.98
N GLU A 107 12.74 -2.48 9.20
CA GLU A 107 12.81 -3.60 10.13
C GLU A 107 12.30 -4.89 9.50
N THR A 108 12.93 -6.01 9.84
CA THR A 108 12.48 -7.35 9.42
C THR A 108 11.13 -7.68 10.04
N VAL A 109 10.21 -8.23 9.25
CA VAL A 109 8.87 -8.60 9.71
C VAL A 109 8.60 -10.09 9.54
N ALA A 110 7.99 -10.67 10.56
CA ALA A 110 7.58 -12.05 10.65
C ALA A 110 6.05 -12.14 10.58
N TYR A 111 5.50 -12.26 9.36
CA TYR A 111 4.06 -12.21 9.13
C TYR A 111 3.27 -13.38 9.75
N GLN A 112 3.92 -14.46 10.15
CA GLN A 112 3.27 -15.56 10.88
C GLN A 112 2.83 -15.18 12.29
N ASP A 113 3.47 -14.17 12.89
CA ASP A 113 3.20 -13.73 14.26
C ASP A 113 2.19 -12.57 14.30
N GLU A 114 1.78 -12.07 13.12
CA GLU A 114 0.89 -10.93 12.98
C GLU A 114 -0.58 -11.34 13.15
N PRO A 115 -1.42 -10.53 13.84
CA PRO A 115 -2.79 -10.90 14.19
C PRO A 115 -3.71 -11.24 13.01
N LEU A 116 -3.44 -10.66 11.82
CA LEU A 116 -4.24 -10.91 10.62
C LEU A 116 -3.91 -12.26 9.94
N THR A 117 -2.83 -12.92 10.39
CA THR A 117 -2.46 -14.28 9.95
C THR A 117 -2.91 -15.33 10.97
N ALA A 118 -2.99 -14.98 12.26
CA ALA A 118 -3.42 -15.88 13.31
C ALA A 118 -4.95 -16.08 13.31
N SER A 119 -5.41 -17.31 13.53
CA SER A 119 -6.82 -17.60 13.75
C SER A 119 -7.30 -16.96 15.07
N ALA A 120 -8.53 -16.44 15.09
CA ALA A 120 -9.19 -16.11 16.35
C ALA A 120 -9.49 -17.42 17.10
N GLU A 121 -8.84 -17.63 18.24
CA GLU A 121 -9.21 -18.67 19.22
C GLU A 121 -10.50 -18.30 19.96
#